data_AF-A0A4P2PZX4-F1
#
_entry.id   AF-A0A4P2PZX4-F1
#
_cell.length_a   1.000
_cell.length_b   1.000
_cell.length_c   1.000
_cell.angle_alpha   90.00
_cell.angle_beta   90.00
_cell.angle_gamma   90.00
#
_symmetry.space_group_name_H-M   'P 1'
#
loop_
_entity.id
_entity.type
_entity.pdbx_description
1 polymer ?
#
loop_
_entity_poly.entity_id
_entity_poly.type
_entity_poly.pdbx_seq_one_letter_code
_entity_poly.pdbx_strand_id
1 'polypeptide(L)'
;MVRQTRDLSALSALAQEQLERLGLRRLAEWTASPDELSRELSAMGWPCSEAVLSAEKAVGGLGHPPNGVFGIHASLRYLRGEVRWDRDDLQEYGLCADPRDPSRKVLPVWMIEDPRVWLALDGCVLYGSHIDGPEYFTLAFEDVCHYWETLALLDCHVVAFNRPHIVPRPRLESSCFVGEAIARELALTPFAPGTRGRTRAWAGPSAHVVELDIPGFKQGTDVVSDSADGIVLAAVQALDAGGAARITSPEALEADLLSELPVPTRQERPLAASHMYTWGKFLSYEDDRYRRRHRAS
;
A
#
# COMPACT_ATOMS: atom_id res chain seq x y z
N MET A 1 11.63 10.41 29.82
CA MET A 1 10.82 9.87 28.70
C MET A 1 10.70 10.97 27.65
N VAL A 2 11.51 10.93 26.60
CA VAL A 2 11.46 11.92 25.52
C VAL A 2 10.17 11.64 24.74
N ARG A 3 9.24 12.60 24.70
CA ARG A 3 8.08 12.55 23.81
C ARG A 3 8.61 12.59 22.38
N GLN A 4 8.71 11.43 21.73
CA GLN A 4 8.93 11.38 20.28
C GLN A 4 7.75 12.10 19.62
N THR A 5 8.08 13.14 18.85
CA THR A 5 7.13 14.08 18.28
C THR A 5 6.35 13.39 17.16
N ARG A 6 5.02 13.28 17.33
CA ARG A 6 4.08 12.84 16.29
C ARG A 6 3.77 14.02 15.37
N ASP A 7 4.72 14.40 14.52
CA ASP A 7 4.39 15.37 13.48
C ASP A 7 3.84 14.62 12.26
N LEU A 8 2.54 14.33 12.30
CA LEU A 8 1.73 13.80 11.19
C LEU A 8 0.76 14.87 10.65
N SER A 9 1.03 16.14 10.92
CA SER A 9 0.15 17.27 10.61
C SER A 9 -0.11 17.44 9.11
N ALA A 10 0.74 16.84 8.26
CA ALA A 10 0.59 16.82 6.81
C ALA A 10 -0.49 15.84 6.31
N LEU A 11 -0.95 14.92 7.16
CA LEU A 11 -2.02 13.97 6.85
C LEU A 11 -3.37 14.50 7.35
N SER A 12 -4.46 14.09 6.72
CA SER A 12 -5.82 14.33 7.25
C SER A 12 -6.03 13.75 8.65
N ALA A 13 -6.96 14.34 9.42
CA ALA A 13 -7.25 13.91 10.79
C ALA A 13 -7.68 12.43 10.88
N LEU A 14 -8.50 11.95 9.93
CA LEU A 14 -8.90 10.56 9.88
C LEU A 14 -7.71 9.63 9.64
N ALA A 15 -6.82 9.97 8.69
CA ALA A 15 -5.62 9.16 8.46
C ALA A 15 -4.72 9.12 9.71
N GLN A 16 -4.56 10.24 10.39
CA GLN A 16 -3.82 10.29 11.66
C GLN A 16 -4.46 9.37 12.70
N GLU A 17 -5.78 9.44 12.91
CA GLU A 17 -6.51 8.58 13.84
C GLU A 17 -6.33 7.09 13.53
N GLN A 18 -6.43 6.71 12.24
CA GLN A 18 -6.26 5.32 11.82
C GLN A 18 -4.82 4.83 12.04
N LEU A 19 -3.81 5.64 11.69
CA LEU A 19 -2.41 5.30 11.95
C LEU A 19 -2.11 5.20 13.45
N GLU A 20 -2.71 6.06 14.28
CA GLU A 20 -2.62 5.98 15.74
C GLU A 20 -3.25 4.71 16.30
N ARG A 21 -4.42 4.30 15.79
CA ARG A 21 -5.09 3.04 16.16
C ARG A 21 -4.21 1.84 15.83
N LEU A 22 -3.51 1.87 14.70
CA LEU A 22 -2.55 0.84 14.30
C LEU A 22 -1.23 0.90 15.10
N GLY A 23 -1.06 1.90 15.96
CA GLY A 23 0.14 2.08 16.78
C GLY A 23 1.36 2.53 15.98
N LEU A 24 1.19 2.98 14.74
CA LEU A 24 2.28 3.44 13.89
C LEU A 24 2.77 4.81 14.37
N ARG A 25 4.10 4.97 14.40
CA ARG A 25 4.75 6.16 14.93
C ARG A 25 5.91 6.54 14.06
N ARG A 26 6.21 7.85 14.06
CA ARG A 26 7.44 8.37 13.48
C ARG A 26 8.60 8.11 14.42
N LEU A 27 9.66 7.50 13.90
CA LEU A 27 10.89 7.22 14.61
C LEU A 27 11.95 8.26 14.20
N ALA A 28 12.33 9.11 15.14
CA ALA A 28 13.21 10.26 14.87
C ALA A 28 14.60 9.86 14.34
N GLU A 29 15.12 8.71 14.76
CA GLU A 29 16.40 8.16 14.29
C GLU A 29 16.37 7.63 12.84
N TRP A 30 15.18 7.56 12.23
CA TRP A 30 14.96 7.06 10.86
C TRP A 30 14.49 8.15 9.90
N THR A 31 14.62 9.41 10.31
CA THR A 31 14.35 10.57 9.47
C THR A 31 15.42 11.63 9.71
N ALA A 32 15.57 12.54 8.75
CA ALA A 32 16.54 13.61 8.83
C ALA A 32 15.86 14.97 8.66
N SER A 33 16.49 16.02 9.21
CA SER A 33 16.10 17.39 8.87
C SER A 33 16.36 17.66 7.38
N PRO A 34 15.65 18.63 6.74
CA PRO A 34 15.88 18.94 5.32
C PRO A 34 17.35 19.25 4.98
N ASP A 35 18.05 20.00 5.84
CA ASP A 35 19.46 20.36 5.64
C ASP A 35 20.39 19.15 5.77
N GLU A 36 20.07 18.22 6.64
CA GLU A 36 20.83 16.98 6.80
C GLU A 36 20.58 16.04 5.62
N LEU A 37 19.31 15.81 5.23
CA LEU A 37 18.99 14.97 4.07
C LEU A 37 19.64 15.51 2.79
N SER A 38 19.63 16.84 2.60
CA SER A 38 20.28 17.47 1.45
C SER A 38 21.79 17.19 1.42
N ARG A 39 22.47 17.25 2.58
CA ARG A 39 23.90 16.89 2.68
C ARG A 39 24.14 15.41 2.41
N GLU A 40 23.30 14.52 2.92
CA GLU A 40 23.42 13.08 2.70
C GLU A 40 23.24 12.70 1.23
N LEU A 41 22.20 13.24 0.57
CA LEU A 41 21.95 13.02 -0.86
C LEU A 41 23.14 13.52 -1.70
N SER A 42 23.63 14.73 -1.40
CA SER A 42 24.81 15.29 -2.07
C SER A 42 26.06 14.42 -1.89
N ALA A 43 26.33 13.92 -0.68
CA ALA A 43 27.47 13.04 -0.39
C ALA A 43 27.40 11.71 -1.16
N MET A 44 26.19 11.22 -1.46
CA MET A 44 25.95 10.03 -2.28
C MET A 44 25.94 10.33 -3.79
N GLY A 45 26.06 11.59 -4.20
CA GLY A 45 25.91 12.00 -5.60
C GLY A 45 24.47 11.87 -6.12
N TRP A 46 23.50 11.88 -5.22
CA TRP A 46 22.08 11.67 -5.51
C TRP A 46 21.35 13.00 -5.67
N PRO A 47 20.28 13.03 -6.49
CA PRO A 47 19.51 14.25 -6.69
C PRO A 47 18.78 14.66 -5.41
N CYS A 48 18.67 15.97 -5.22
CA CYS A 48 17.94 16.59 -4.13
C CYS A 48 16.96 17.62 -4.72
N SER A 49 15.68 17.53 -4.35
CA SER A 49 14.64 18.48 -4.74
C SER A 49 13.81 18.90 -3.54
N GLU A 50 13.13 20.05 -3.63
CA GLU A 50 12.24 20.53 -2.57
C GLU A 50 11.12 19.53 -2.25
N ALA A 51 10.57 18.86 -3.27
CA ALA A 51 9.53 17.86 -3.10
C ALA A 51 10.04 16.64 -2.33
N VAL A 52 11.27 16.18 -2.61
CA VAL A 52 11.94 15.09 -1.89
C VAL A 52 12.15 15.46 -0.42
N LEU A 53 12.66 16.67 -0.14
CA LEU A 53 12.86 17.15 1.23
C LEU A 53 11.54 17.31 1.98
N SER A 54 10.50 17.78 1.30
CA SER A 54 9.15 17.94 1.87
C SER A 54 8.51 16.60 2.18
N ALA A 55 8.69 15.60 1.32
CA ALA A 55 8.22 14.24 1.54
C ALA A 55 8.88 13.60 2.77
N GLU A 56 10.20 13.71 2.91
CA GLU A 56 10.92 13.24 4.10
C GLU A 56 10.43 13.97 5.35
N LYS A 57 10.28 15.30 5.28
CA LYS A 57 9.78 16.08 6.41
C LYS A 57 8.37 15.64 6.82
N ALA A 58 7.48 15.36 5.88
CA ALA A 58 6.09 15.03 6.14
C ALA A 58 5.91 13.64 6.78
N VAL A 59 6.57 12.61 6.22
CA VAL A 59 6.28 11.21 6.59
C VAL A 59 7.51 10.33 6.71
N GLY A 60 8.72 10.88 6.50
CA GLY A 60 9.96 10.15 6.72
C GLY A 60 10.09 9.69 8.16
N GLY A 61 10.58 8.48 8.38
CA GLY A 61 10.65 7.85 9.70
C GLY A 61 9.34 7.21 10.17
N LEU A 62 8.23 7.28 9.41
CA LEU A 62 6.97 6.66 9.82
C LEU A 62 7.07 5.14 9.73
N GLY A 63 6.72 4.45 10.83
CA GLY A 63 6.70 2.99 10.87
C GLY A 63 5.75 2.42 9.80
N HIS A 64 6.23 1.45 9.05
CA HIS A 64 5.51 0.79 7.96
C HIS A 64 5.40 -0.72 8.27
N PRO A 65 4.19 -1.29 8.34
CA PRO A 65 4.00 -2.69 8.71
C PRO A 65 4.28 -3.65 7.53
N PRO A 66 4.66 -4.91 7.82
CA PRO A 66 4.72 -5.51 9.16
C PRO A 66 5.98 -5.15 9.95
N ASN A 67 7.09 -4.86 9.28
CA ASN A 67 8.33 -4.44 9.91
C ASN A 67 9.03 -3.45 8.98
N GLY A 68 9.22 -2.20 9.37
CA GLY A 68 9.90 -1.24 8.49
C GLY A 68 9.66 0.20 8.85
N VAL A 69 10.35 1.07 8.13
CA VAL A 69 10.24 2.51 8.28
C VAL A 69 10.26 3.15 6.90
N PHE A 70 9.29 3.99 6.60
CA PHE A 70 9.29 4.72 5.34
C PHE A 70 10.23 5.92 5.43
N GLY A 71 11.06 6.13 4.42
CA GLY A 71 11.85 7.36 4.30
C GLY A 71 13.01 7.22 3.34
N ILE A 72 13.46 8.36 2.80
CA ILE A 72 14.65 8.43 1.96
C ILE A 72 15.89 8.32 2.85
N HIS A 73 15.89 8.99 4.01
CA HIS A 73 16.99 8.88 4.97
C HIS A 73 17.21 7.42 5.39
N ALA A 74 16.12 6.69 5.69
CA ALA A 74 16.18 5.27 5.99
C ALA A 74 16.82 4.45 4.84
N SER A 75 16.47 4.73 3.58
CA SER A 75 17.11 4.12 2.41
C SER A 75 18.61 4.40 2.34
N LEU A 76 19.03 5.63 2.61
CA LEU A 76 20.43 6.02 2.54
C LEU A 76 21.25 5.32 3.63
N ARG A 77 20.73 5.21 4.86
CA ARG A 77 21.37 4.44 5.94
C ARG A 77 21.61 2.99 5.54
N TYR A 78 20.63 2.39 4.87
CA TYR A 78 20.80 1.05 4.32
C TYR A 78 21.91 0.98 3.27
N LEU A 79 21.90 1.87 2.28
CA LEU A 79 22.88 1.85 1.19
C LEU A 79 24.31 2.07 1.69
N ARG A 80 24.47 2.73 2.84
CA ARG A 80 25.75 2.88 3.56
C ARG A 80 26.12 1.67 4.42
N GLY A 81 25.27 0.64 4.49
CA GLY A 81 25.49 -0.59 5.26
C GLY A 81 25.26 -0.45 6.77
N GLU A 82 24.60 0.62 7.22
CA GLU A 82 24.37 0.87 8.65
C GLU A 82 23.29 -0.05 9.25
N VAL A 83 22.42 -0.58 8.39
CA VAL A 83 21.28 -1.43 8.77
C VAL A 83 21.22 -2.63 7.84
N ARG A 84 20.85 -3.80 8.39
CA ARG A 84 20.71 -5.02 7.59
C ARG A 84 19.40 -4.99 6.81
N TRP A 85 19.44 -5.51 5.60
CA TRP A 85 18.25 -5.82 4.80
C TRP A 85 18.44 -7.22 4.26
N ASP A 86 17.45 -8.06 4.48
CA ASP A 86 17.53 -9.50 4.18
C ASP A 86 17.36 -9.81 2.67
N ARG A 87 17.70 -8.87 1.77
CA ARG A 87 17.65 -9.06 0.31
C ARG A 87 18.94 -8.64 -0.39
N ASP A 88 19.44 -9.53 -1.26
CA ASP A 88 20.70 -9.39 -2.00
C ASP A 88 20.59 -8.56 -3.29
N ASP A 89 19.40 -8.12 -3.69
CA ASP A 89 19.16 -7.48 -5.00
C ASP A 89 19.46 -5.97 -5.05
N LEU A 90 19.83 -5.36 -3.91
CA LEU A 90 19.99 -3.90 -3.77
C LEU A 90 21.24 -3.26 -4.37
N GLN A 91 22.26 -4.01 -4.77
CA GLN A 91 23.35 -3.43 -5.57
C GLN A 91 22.84 -2.88 -6.91
N GLU A 92 21.72 -3.40 -7.44
CA GLU A 92 21.09 -2.92 -8.68
C GLU A 92 20.16 -1.71 -8.42
N TYR A 93 19.60 -1.57 -7.22
CA TYR A 93 18.72 -0.47 -6.78
C TYR A 93 19.47 0.87 -6.56
N GLY A 94 20.80 0.88 -6.62
CA GLY A 94 21.62 2.11 -6.61
C GLY A 94 21.46 2.97 -7.87
N LEU A 95 20.75 2.47 -8.88
CA LEU A 95 20.40 3.20 -10.08
C LEU A 95 19.26 4.18 -9.78
N CYS A 96 19.60 5.43 -9.50
CA CYS A 96 18.62 6.51 -9.35
C CYS A 96 17.86 6.85 -10.65
N ALA A 97 17.80 5.97 -11.64
CA ALA A 97 17.17 6.22 -12.93
C ALA A 97 15.81 5.54 -13.00
N ASP A 98 14.79 6.26 -13.51
CA ASP A 98 13.49 5.65 -13.82
C ASP A 98 13.69 4.62 -14.96
N PRO A 99 13.33 3.34 -14.77
CA PRO A 99 13.54 2.32 -15.80
C PRO A 99 12.75 2.59 -17.08
N ARG A 100 11.66 3.37 -17.02
CA ARG A 100 10.88 3.78 -18.21
C ARG A 100 11.51 4.93 -18.97
N ASP A 101 12.22 5.79 -18.26
CA ASP A 101 12.85 6.99 -18.79
C ASP A 101 14.16 7.26 -18.03
N PRO A 102 15.29 6.74 -18.53
CA PRO A 102 16.59 6.87 -17.85
C PRO A 102 17.06 8.32 -17.63
N SER A 103 16.44 9.29 -18.32
CA SER A 103 16.70 10.72 -18.12
C SER A 103 16.09 11.24 -16.81
N ARG A 104 14.99 10.63 -16.36
CA ARG A 104 14.36 10.93 -15.07
C ARG A 104 15.09 10.22 -13.95
N LYS A 105 15.12 10.89 -12.79
CA LYS A 105 15.70 10.34 -11.57
C LYS A 105 14.63 10.03 -10.53
N VAL A 106 14.87 8.96 -9.80
CA VAL A 106 14.00 8.45 -8.74
C VAL A 106 14.86 8.03 -7.55
N LEU A 107 14.30 8.12 -6.36
CA LEU A 107 14.94 7.73 -5.11
C LEU A 107 14.18 6.54 -4.51
N PRO A 108 14.86 5.46 -4.13
CA PRO A 108 14.21 4.35 -3.45
C PRO A 108 13.70 4.80 -2.08
N VAL A 109 12.53 4.30 -1.69
CA VAL A 109 12.01 4.47 -0.34
C VAL A 109 12.05 3.13 0.38
N TRP A 110 12.75 3.10 1.52
CA TRP A 110 13.03 1.87 2.24
C TRP A 110 11.76 1.27 2.85
N MET A 111 11.62 -0.05 2.69
CA MET A 111 10.68 -0.91 3.42
C MET A 111 11.35 -2.30 3.49
N ILE A 112 11.44 -2.90 4.68
CA ILE A 112 12.22 -4.14 4.91
C ILE A 112 11.77 -5.26 3.98
N GLU A 113 10.47 -5.38 3.71
CA GLU A 113 9.96 -6.57 3.02
C GLU A 113 9.77 -6.36 1.51
N ASP A 114 9.63 -5.12 1.01
CA ASP A 114 9.32 -4.90 -0.40
C ASP A 114 9.67 -3.49 -0.94
N PRO A 115 10.87 -3.25 -1.50
CA PRO A 115 11.23 -1.95 -2.08
C PRO A 115 10.60 -1.77 -3.47
N ARG A 116 9.29 -1.58 -3.48
CA ARG A 116 8.54 -1.22 -4.68
C ARG A 116 8.13 0.24 -4.69
N VAL A 117 8.37 0.98 -3.62
CA VAL A 117 8.04 2.40 -3.57
C VAL A 117 9.25 3.24 -3.90
N TRP A 118 9.05 4.15 -4.84
CA TRP A 118 10.06 5.07 -5.32
C TRP A 118 9.48 6.47 -5.32
N LEU A 119 10.32 7.43 -4.99
CA LEU A 119 9.97 8.83 -5.01
C LEU A 119 10.59 9.50 -6.23
N ALA A 120 9.76 10.06 -7.10
CA ALA A 120 10.23 10.92 -8.18
C ALA A 120 10.64 12.30 -7.64
N LEU A 121 11.48 13.02 -8.39
CA LEU A 121 11.95 14.34 -7.95
C LEU A 121 10.86 15.42 -7.85
N ASP A 122 9.72 15.19 -8.48
CA ASP A 122 8.51 16.03 -8.36
C ASP A 122 7.66 15.69 -7.12
N GLY A 123 8.04 14.67 -6.33
CA GLY A 123 7.33 14.23 -5.13
C GLY A 123 6.30 13.13 -5.39
N CYS A 124 6.07 12.75 -6.64
CA CYS A 124 5.18 11.66 -6.99
C CYS A 124 5.73 10.31 -6.51
N VAL A 125 4.81 9.43 -6.11
CA VAL A 125 5.13 8.08 -5.68
C VAL A 125 4.91 7.11 -6.82
N LEU A 126 6.00 6.47 -7.22
CA LEU A 126 6.01 5.42 -8.22
C LEU A 126 6.03 4.07 -7.52
N TYR A 127 5.37 3.10 -8.15
CA TYR A 127 5.31 1.73 -7.68
C TYR A 127 5.88 0.77 -8.71
N GLY A 128 6.76 -0.14 -8.28
CA GLY A 128 7.32 -1.18 -9.14
C GLY A 128 8.71 -1.66 -8.71
N SER A 129 9.16 -2.75 -9.31
CA SER A 129 10.56 -3.19 -9.22
C SER A 129 11.27 -2.90 -10.54
N HIS A 130 12.42 -2.25 -10.47
CA HIS A 130 13.29 -2.03 -11.62
C HIS A 130 13.80 -3.34 -12.25
N ILE A 131 13.79 -4.46 -11.50
CA ILE A 131 14.20 -5.80 -11.95
C ILE A 131 13.11 -6.49 -12.76
N ASP A 132 11.83 -6.19 -12.46
CA ASP A 132 10.71 -6.87 -13.10
C ASP A 132 10.40 -6.29 -14.51
N GLY A 133 10.97 -5.14 -14.85
CA GLY A 133 10.86 -4.47 -16.16
C GLY A 133 10.17 -3.10 -16.09
N PRO A 134 10.44 -2.19 -17.04
CA PRO A 134 9.89 -0.83 -17.05
C PRO A 134 8.36 -0.78 -17.09
N GLU A 135 7.70 -1.80 -17.67
CA GLU A 135 6.26 -1.91 -17.76
C GLU A 135 5.56 -2.12 -16.39
N TYR A 136 6.32 -2.50 -15.36
CA TYR A 136 5.84 -2.71 -14.00
C TYR A 136 6.19 -1.55 -13.06
N PHE A 137 6.72 -0.46 -13.60
CA PHE A 137 7.00 0.76 -12.88
C PHE A 137 5.93 1.81 -13.24
N THR A 138 5.04 2.14 -12.32
CA THR A 138 3.89 3.00 -12.62
C THR A 138 3.78 4.16 -11.63
N LEU A 139 3.18 5.27 -12.07
CA LEU A 139 2.70 6.28 -11.14
C LEU A 139 1.54 5.69 -10.35
N ALA A 140 1.69 5.66 -9.03
CA ALA A 140 0.72 5.05 -8.13
C ALA A 140 0.01 6.09 -7.26
N PHE A 141 0.75 7.11 -6.78
CA PHE A 141 0.17 8.18 -5.97
C PHE A 141 0.80 9.52 -6.33
N GLU A 142 -0.03 10.58 -6.33
CA GLU A 142 0.41 11.96 -6.57
C GLU A 142 1.51 12.45 -5.61
N ASP A 143 1.49 12.01 -4.34
CA ASP A 143 2.51 12.32 -3.35
C ASP A 143 2.53 11.31 -2.19
N VAL A 144 3.47 11.47 -1.27
CA VAL A 144 3.64 10.59 -0.10
C VAL A 144 2.51 10.70 0.92
N CYS A 145 1.84 11.86 1.04
CA CYS A 145 0.69 11.99 1.93
C CYS A 145 -0.48 11.19 1.38
N HIS A 146 -0.75 11.30 0.07
CA HIS A 146 -1.77 10.52 -0.61
C HIS A 146 -1.52 9.02 -0.45
N TYR A 147 -0.27 8.54 -0.63
CA TYR A 147 0.11 7.15 -0.35
C TYR A 147 -0.25 6.72 1.08
N TRP A 148 0.13 7.51 2.08
CA TRP A 148 -0.09 7.19 3.49
C TRP A 148 -1.56 7.26 3.90
N GLU A 149 -2.33 8.19 3.35
CA GLU A 149 -3.77 8.30 3.57
C GLU A 149 -4.50 7.08 3.00
N THR A 150 -4.15 6.66 1.79
CA THR A 150 -4.68 5.43 1.19
C THR A 150 -4.34 4.20 2.03
N LEU A 151 -3.08 4.08 2.49
CA LEU A 151 -2.70 2.98 3.38
C LEU A 151 -3.45 3.01 4.71
N ALA A 152 -3.63 4.19 5.31
CA ALA A 152 -4.33 4.33 6.59
C ALA A 152 -5.78 3.83 6.51
N LEU A 153 -6.49 4.17 5.43
CA LEU A 153 -7.84 3.66 5.17
C LEU A 153 -7.90 2.13 4.99
N LEU A 154 -6.80 1.55 4.55
CA LEU A 154 -6.69 0.13 4.26
C LEU A 154 -5.95 -0.64 5.36
N ASP A 155 -5.93 -0.17 6.62
CA ASP A 155 -5.20 -0.79 7.73
C ASP A 155 -3.71 -1.09 7.43
N CYS A 156 -3.09 -0.22 6.65
CA CYS A 156 -1.74 -0.38 6.11
C CYS A 156 -1.52 -1.74 5.42
N HIS A 157 -2.56 -2.21 4.76
CA HIS A 157 -2.59 -3.49 4.09
C HIS A 157 -3.17 -3.34 2.70
N VAL A 158 -2.44 -3.86 1.73
CA VAL A 158 -2.90 -4.10 0.37
C VAL A 158 -2.28 -5.46 0.04
N VAL A 159 -3.04 -6.47 -0.39
CA VAL A 159 -2.51 -7.85 -0.41
C VAL A 159 -1.27 -8.04 -1.29
N ALA A 160 -1.12 -7.20 -2.31
CA ALA A 160 0.08 -7.22 -3.14
C ALA A 160 1.31 -6.55 -2.49
N PHE A 161 1.12 -5.71 -1.45
CA PHE A 161 2.17 -5.11 -0.62
C PHE A 161 2.53 -6.00 0.58
N ASN A 162 1.51 -6.50 1.28
CA ASN A 162 1.66 -7.37 2.43
C ASN A 162 0.78 -8.58 2.17
N ARG A 163 1.33 -9.80 2.21
CA ARG A 163 0.54 -11.04 2.29
C ARG A 163 0.36 -11.47 3.76
N PRO A 164 -0.26 -10.69 4.66
CA PRO A 164 -0.42 -11.20 6.00
C PRO A 164 -1.55 -12.22 5.97
N HIS A 165 -1.29 -13.35 6.60
CA HIS A 165 -2.31 -14.33 6.97
C HIS A 165 -3.18 -13.85 8.14
N ILE A 166 -2.95 -12.63 8.64
CA ILE A 166 -3.62 -12.03 9.80
C ILE A 166 -4.15 -10.66 9.38
N VAL A 167 -5.46 -10.50 9.43
CA VAL A 167 -6.14 -9.21 9.20
C VAL A 167 -6.87 -8.79 10.46
N PRO A 168 -6.78 -7.52 10.89
CA PRO A 168 -7.44 -7.06 12.12
C PRO A 168 -8.95 -6.87 11.96
N ARG A 169 -9.41 -6.73 10.71
CA ARG A 169 -10.80 -6.47 10.33
C ARG A 169 -11.15 -7.25 9.07
N PRO A 170 -12.43 -7.60 8.85
CA PRO A 170 -12.90 -8.11 7.57
C PRO A 170 -12.52 -7.20 6.40
N ARG A 171 -12.11 -7.81 5.29
CA ARG A 171 -11.66 -7.13 4.09
C ARG A 171 -12.21 -7.77 2.84
N LEU A 172 -12.47 -6.95 1.83
CA LEU A 172 -12.78 -7.36 0.48
C LEU A 172 -11.68 -6.84 -0.43
N GLU A 173 -11.34 -7.68 -1.40
CA GLU A 173 -10.62 -7.26 -2.59
C GLU A 173 -11.43 -7.67 -3.80
N SER A 174 -11.58 -6.73 -4.73
CA SER A 174 -12.29 -6.91 -5.99
C SER A 174 -11.37 -6.56 -7.15
N SER A 175 -11.50 -7.30 -8.25
CA SER A 175 -10.82 -6.97 -9.52
C SER A 175 -11.52 -5.87 -10.32
N CYS A 176 -12.69 -5.42 -9.88
CA CYS A 176 -13.51 -4.43 -10.57
C CYS A 176 -13.47 -3.09 -9.84
N PHE A 177 -13.69 -2.01 -10.59
CA PHE A 177 -13.90 -0.65 -10.07
C PHE A 177 -15.38 -0.46 -9.74
N VAL A 178 -15.75 -0.83 -8.51
CA VAL A 178 -17.12 -0.79 -7.98
C VAL A 178 -17.22 0.02 -6.68
N GLY A 179 -16.19 0.80 -6.36
CA GLY A 179 -16.06 1.50 -5.09
C GLY A 179 -17.17 2.52 -4.85
N GLU A 180 -17.61 3.21 -5.89
CA GLU A 180 -18.72 4.17 -5.77
C GLU A 180 -20.07 3.50 -5.48
N ALA A 181 -20.31 2.31 -6.06
CA ALA A 181 -21.52 1.54 -5.78
C ALA A 181 -21.51 1.01 -4.35
N ILE A 182 -20.39 0.43 -3.92
CA ILE A 182 -20.21 -0.05 -2.55
C ILE A 182 -20.32 1.10 -1.54
N ALA A 183 -19.67 2.24 -1.82
CA ALA A 183 -19.73 3.41 -0.95
C ALA A 183 -21.16 3.93 -0.77
N ARG A 184 -22.01 3.85 -1.81
CA ARG A 184 -23.42 4.22 -1.71
C ARG A 184 -24.19 3.29 -0.78
N GLU A 185 -24.04 1.99 -0.93
CA GLU A 185 -24.72 0.99 -0.10
C GLU A 185 -24.26 1.05 1.37
N LEU A 186 -22.97 1.31 1.59
CA LEU A 186 -22.39 1.48 2.93
C LEU A 186 -22.53 2.90 3.50
N ALA A 187 -23.24 3.80 2.80
CA ALA A 187 -23.44 5.20 3.19
C ALA A 187 -22.14 5.97 3.52
N LEU A 188 -21.09 5.75 2.72
CA LEU A 188 -19.78 6.39 2.89
C LEU A 188 -19.68 7.69 2.10
N THR A 189 -18.87 8.62 2.60
CA THR A 189 -18.63 9.90 1.93
C THR A 189 -17.31 9.88 1.17
N PRO A 190 -17.19 10.60 0.05
CA PRO A 190 -15.91 10.77 -0.64
C PRO A 190 -14.86 11.34 0.31
N PHE A 191 -13.72 10.68 0.37
CA PHE A 191 -12.62 11.05 1.25
C PHE A 191 -11.56 11.82 0.47
N ALA A 192 -11.43 13.10 0.78
CA ALA A 192 -10.31 13.93 0.37
C ALA A 192 -9.37 14.14 1.58
N PRO A 193 -8.03 14.13 1.39
CA PRO A 193 -7.32 14.09 0.11
C PRO A 193 -7.09 12.69 -0.47
N GLY A 194 -7.55 11.60 0.16
CA GLY A 194 -7.34 10.24 -0.34
C GLY A 194 -7.98 9.92 -1.71
N THR A 195 -8.69 10.87 -2.33
CA THR A 195 -9.15 10.83 -3.73
C THR A 195 -8.31 11.75 -4.59
N ARG A 196 -7.31 11.20 -5.28
CA ARG A 196 -6.40 11.92 -6.17
C ARG A 196 -5.89 11.02 -7.29
N GLY A 197 -5.76 11.59 -8.49
CA GLY A 197 -5.21 10.88 -9.65
C GLY A 197 -6.00 9.61 -9.96
N ARG A 198 -5.31 8.46 -9.90
CA ARG A 198 -5.84 7.12 -10.18
C ARG A 198 -6.40 6.40 -8.96
N THR A 199 -6.48 7.07 -7.82
CA THR A 199 -7.02 6.53 -6.58
C THR A 199 -8.27 7.29 -6.19
N ARG A 200 -9.33 6.56 -5.88
CA ARG A 200 -10.57 7.13 -5.32
C ARG A 200 -10.83 6.47 -3.98
N ALA A 201 -11.25 7.26 -2.99
CA ALA A 201 -11.48 6.74 -1.66
C ALA A 201 -12.77 7.30 -1.08
N TRP A 202 -13.45 6.45 -0.31
CA TRP A 202 -14.60 6.80 0.50
C TRP A 202 -14.39 6.28 1.91
N ALA A 203 -14.83 7.05 2.89
CA ALA A 203 -14.65 6.72 4.28
C ALA A 203 -15.90 7.00 5.09
N GLY A 204 -16.10 6.18 6.11
CA GLY A 204 -17.05 6.40 7.19
C GLY A 204 -16.49 5.84 8.50
N PRO A 205 -17.25 5.92 9.59
CA PRO A 205 -16.79 5.49 10.91
C PRO A 205 -16.40 4.01 10.98
N SER A 206 -17.07 3.15 10.22
CA SER A 206 -16.96 1.68 10.35
C SER A 206 -16.59 0.96 9.07
N ALA A 207 -16.36 1.69 7.97
CA ALA A 207 -15.89 1.12 6.73
C ALA A 207 -15.13 2.15 5.89
N HIS A 208 -14.20 1.65 5.09
CA HIS A 208 -13.46 2.42 4.10
C HIS A 208 -13.43 1.65 2.79
N VAL A 209 -13.60 2.36 1.68
CA VAL A 209 -13.54 1.82 0.33
C VAL A 209 -12.47 2.58 -0.43
N VAL A 210 -11.57 1.87 -1.09
CA VAL A 210 -10.52 2.47 -1.91
C VAL A 210 -10.49 1.76 -3.26
N GLU A 211 -10.56 2.54 -4.33
CA GLU A 211 -10.23 2.10 -5.69
C GLU A 211 -8.78 2.47 -6.00
N LEU A 212 -8.03 1.48 -6.46
CA LEU A 212 -6.65 1.62 -6.88
C LEU A 212 -6.56 1.24 -8.37
N ASP A 213 -6.12 2.16 -9.22
CA ASP A 213 -5.72 1.85 -10.60
C ASP A 213 -4.20 1.95 -10.75
N ILE A 214 -3.51 0.92 -10.27
CA ILE A 214 -2.04 0.77 -10.32
C ILE A 214 -1.73 -0.40 -11.27
N PRO A 215 -1.52 -0.13 -12.58
CA PRO A 215 -1.25 -1.15 -13.57
C PRO A 215 -0.09 -2.06 -13.19
N GLY A 216 -0.25 -3.35 -13.47
CA GLY A 216 0.77 -4.35 -13.14
C GLY A 216 0.88 -4.66 -11.65
N PHE A 217 0.03 -4.10 -10.79
CA PHE A 217 0.09 -4.37 -9.35
C PHE A 217 -1.29 -4.59 -8.72
N LYS A 218 -2.09 -3.53 -8.61
CA LYS A 218 -3.43 -3.59 -8.03
C LYS A 218 -4.37 -2.72 -8.86
N GLN A 219 -5.37 -3.35 -9.45
CA GLN A 219 -6.46 -2.70 -10.18
C GLN A 219 -7.79 -3.22 -9.63
N GLY A 220 -8.60 -2.31 -9.09
CA GLY A 220 -9.93 -2.61 -8.57
C GLY A 220 -10.20 -1.98 -7.21
N THR A 221 -11.20 -2.53 -6.51
CA THR A 221 -11.71 -1.98 -5.26
C THR A 221 -11.31 -2.83 -4.06
N ASP A 222 -10.77 -2.19 -3.03
CA ASP A 222 -10.56 -2.77 -1.70
C ASP A 222 -11.52 -2.14 -0.70
N VAL A 223 -11.99 -2.96 0.24
CA VAL A 223 -12.88 -2.53 1.32
C VAL A 223 -12.34 -3.07 2.63
N VAL A 224 -12.39 -2.23 3.65
CA VAL A 224 -12.19 -2.64 5.04
C VAL A 224 -13.45 -2.27 5.80
N SER A 225 -13.96 -3.19 6.62
CA SER A 225 -15.16 -2.96 7.42
C SER A 225 -15.00 -3.53 8.82
N ASP A 226 -15.61 -2.88 9.80
CA ASP A 226 -15.75 -3.40 11.17
C ASP A 226 -16.84 -4.48 11.27
N SER A 227 -17.61 -4.72 10.18
CA SER A 227 -18.75 -5.65 10.15
C SER A 227 -18.61 -6.70 9.03
N ALA A 228 -19.00 -7.94 9.34
CA ALA A 228 -19.14 -9.02 8.37
C ALA A 228 -20.24 -8.71 7.33
N ASP A 229 -21.39 -8.17 7.77
CA ASP A 229 -22.49 -7.80 6.86
C ASP A 229 -22.03 -6.75 5.85
N GLY A 230 -21.29 -5.75 6.31
CA GLY A 230 -20.74 -4.70 5.46
C GLY A 230 -19.79 -5.25 4.39
N ILE A 231 -18.97 -6.26 4.74
CA ILE A 231 -18.06 -6.88 3.78
C ILE A 231 -18.76 -7.81 2.80
N VAL A 232 -19.79 -8.51 3.23
CA VAL A 232 -20.62 -9.36 2.36
C VAL A 232 -21.41 -8.52 1.38
N LEU A 233 -22.04 -7.43 1.82
CA LEU A 233 -22.72 -6.47 0.95
C LEU A 233 -21.78 -5.91 -0.12
N ALA A 234 -20.55 -5.56 0.27
CA ALA A 234 -19.53 -5.10 -0.67
C ALA A 234 -19.18 -6.19 -1.71
N ALA A 235 -19.13 -7.46 -1.28
CA ALA A 235 -18.87 -8.58 -2.17
C ALA A 235 -20.01 -8.84 -3.16
N VAL A 236 -21.28 -8.68 -2.73
CA VAL A 236 -22.45 -8.75 -3.63
C VAL A 236 -22.28 -7.74 -4.78
N GLN A 237 -21.99 -6.47 -4.46
CA GLN A 237 -21.78 -5.43 -5.48
C GLN A 237 -20.63 -5.76 -6.45
N ALA A 238 -19.53 -6.31 -5.93
CA ALA A 238 -18.40 -6.73 -6.75
C ALA A 238 -18.74 -7.89 -7.71
N LEU A 239 -19.54 -8.86 -7.24
CA LEU A 239 -19.94 -10.03 -8.03
C LEU A 239 -21.04 -9.71 -9.04
N ASP A 240 -21.99 -8.84 -8.69
CA ASP A 240 -23.04 -8.36 -9.61
C ASP A 240 -22.45 -7.58 -10.79
N ALA A 241 -21.32 -6.91 -10.59
CA ALA A 241 -20.55 -6.27 -11.65
C ALA A 241 -19.76 -7.27 -12.54
N GLY A 242 -19.83 -8.57 -12.25
CA GLY A 242 -19.14 -9.63 -13.00
C GLY A 242 -17.66 -9.80 -12.63
N GLY A 243 -17.22 -9.25 -11.50
CA GLY A 243 -15.83 -9.27 -11.04
C GLY A 243 -15.41 -10.54 -10.29
N ALA A 244 -14.13 -10.61 -9.96
CA ALA A 244 -13.63 -11.53 -8.92
C ALA A 244 -13.70 -10.83 -7.56
N ALA A 245 -14.03 -11.59 -6.51
CA ALA A 245 -14.12 -11.11 -5.14
C ALA A 245 -13.34 -12.04 -4.21
N ARG A 246 -12.63 -11.46 -3.25
CA ARG A 246 -11.94 -12.20 -2.19
C ARG A 246 -12.22 -11.53 -0.86
N ILE A 247 -12.84 -12.26 0.04
CA ILE A 247 -13.00 -11.83 1.43
C ILE A 247 -11.92 -12.49 2.27
N THR A 248 -11.23 -11.69 3.07
CA THR A 248 -10.35 -12.16 4.15
C THR A 248 -10.89 -11.63 5.47
N SER A 249 -11.14 -12.50 6.42
CA SER A 249 -11.76 -12.17 7.71
C SER A 249 -10.98 -12.79 8.88
N PRO A 250 -10.85 -12.12 10.03
CA PRO A 250 -10.26 -12.72 11.23
C PRO A 250 -11.09 -13.90 11.75
N GLU A 251 -12.42 -13.83 11.58
CA GLU A 251 -13.38 -14.83 12.05
C GLU A 251 -14.13 -15.45 10.87
N ALA A 252 -14.67 -16.66 11.06
CA ALA A 252 -15.48 -17.30 10.04
C ALA A 252 -16.76 -16.50 9.82
N LEU A 253 -17.12 -16.26 8.56
CA LEU A 253 -18.40 -15.65 8.22
C LEU A 253 -19.54 -16.62 8.52
N GLU A 254 -20.64 -16.09 9.06
CA GLU A 254 -21.83 -16.88 9.35
C GLU A 254 -22.44 -17.47 8.06
N ALA A 255 -23.06 -18.63 8.17
CA ALA A 255 -23.51 -19.40 7.02
C ALA A 255 -24.70 -18.74 6.29
N ASP A 256 -25.54 -18.01 7.02
CA ASP A 256 -26.64 -17.20 6.50
C ASP A 256 -26.11 -16.01 5.68
N LEU A 257 -25.10 -15.30 6.17
CA LEU A 257 -24.44 -14.23 5.42
C LEU A 257 -23.81 -14.75 4.12
N LEU A 258 -23.15 -15.91 4.18
CA LEU A 258 -22.58 -16.54 2.99
C LEU A 258 -23.66 -17.02 2.00
N SER A 259 -24.89 -17.25 2.44
CA SER A 259 -25.99 -17.69 1.57
C SER A 259 -26.48 -16.59 0.62
N GLU A 260 -26.14 -15.33 0.90
CA GLU A 260 -26.39 -14.18 0.02
C GLU A 260 -25.43 -14.15 -1.18
N LEU A 261 -24.32 -14.89 -1.09
CA LEU A 261 -23.30 -14.97 -2.13
C LEU A 261 -23.42 -16.30 -2.91
N PRO A 262 -22.98 -16.33 -4.18
CA PRO A 262 -22.75 -17.59 -4.88
C PRO A 262 -21.82 -18.51 -4.07
N VAL A 263 -21.84 -19.81 -4.36
CA VAL A 263 -20.88 -20.73 -3.73
C VAL A 263 -19.44 -20.32 -4.11
N PRO A 264 -18.52 -20.12 -3.14
CA PRO A 264 -17.16 -19.71 -3.43
C PRO A 264 -16.45 -20.75 -4.28
N THR A 265 -15.66 -20.29 -5.25
CA THR A 265 -14.85 -21.15 -6.12
C THR A 265 -13.74 -21.85 -5.32
N ARG A 266 -13.25 -21.17 -4.27
CA ARG A 266 -12.26 -21.71 -3.36
C ARG A 266 -12.52 -21.19 -1.95
N GLN A 267 -12.59 -22.12 -1.00
CA GLN A 267 -12.48 -21.84 0.43
C GLN A 267 -11.15 -22.40 0.88
N GLU A 268 -10.23 -21.53 1.29
CA GLU A 268 -8.97 -22.00 1.83
C GLU A 268 -9.16 -22.42 3.29
N ARG A 269 -8.45 -23.48 3.71
CA ARG A 269 -8.41 -23.85 5.13
C ARG A 269 -7.94 -22.63 5.93
N PRO A 270 -8.43 -22.44 7.17
CA PRO A 270 -7.98 -21.34 8.02
C PRO A 270 -6.45 -21.27 8.03
N LEU A 271 -5.89 -20.15 7.58
CA LEU A 271 -4.43 -19.96 7.57
C LEU A 271 -4.02 -19.47 8.95
N ALA A 272 -3.99 -20.37 9.94
CA ALA A 272 -3.62 -20.15 11.35
C ALA A 272 -4.34 -19.02 12.14
N ALA A 273 -4.91 -17.99 11.50
CA ALA A 273 -5.43 -16.76 12.10
C ALA A 273 -6.40 -15.96 11.18
N SER A 274 -6.82 -16.48 10.02
CA SER A 274 -7.87 -15.86 9.19
C SER A 274 -8.62 -16.87 8.32
N HIS A 275 -9.83 -16.49 7.90
CA HIS A 275 -10.71 -17.20 6.99
C HIS A 275 -10.77 -16.48 5.64
N MET A 276 -10.69 -17.25 4.56
CA MET A 276 -10.66 -16.70 3.21
C MET A 276 -11.68 -17.37 2.28
N TYR A 277 -12.41 -16.53 1.56
CA TYR A 277 -13.47 -16.91 0.64
C TYR A 277 -13.20 -16.24 -0.70
N THR A 278 -13.14 -17.01 -1.79
CA THR A 278 -12.75 -16.50 -3.11
C THR A 278 -13.75 -16.90 -4.19
N TRP A 279 -14.11 -15.92 -5.01
CA TRP A 279 -14.98 -16.04 -6.17
C TRP A 279 -14.25 -15.52 -7.40
N GLY A 280 -14.25 -16.31 -8.47
CA GLY A 280 -13.54 -15.96 -9.71
C GLY A 280 -12.03 -16.11 -9.58
N LYS A 281 -11.30 -15.60 -10.59
CA LYS A 281 -9.84 -15.66 -10.64
C LYS A 281 -9.27 -14.26 -10.56
N PHE A 282 -8.50 -14.00 -9.51
CA PHE A 282 -7.61 -12.86 -9.46
C PHE A 282 -6.42 -13.16 -10.37
N LEU A 283 -6.18 -12.31 -11.37
CA LEU A 283 -4.86 -12.27 -12.01
C LEU A 283 -3.93 -11.56 -11.02
N SER A 284 -3.30 -12.31 -10.13
CA SER A 284 -2.31 -11.72 -9.23
C SER A 284 -1.03 -11.46 -10.02
N TYR A 285 -0.45 -10.27 -9.84
CA TYR A 285 0.86 -9.91 -10.37
C TYR A 285 1.93 -10.97 -10.04
N GLU A 286 1.84 -11.55 -8.84
CA GLU A 286 2.77 -12.58 -8.37
C GLU A 286 2.58 -13.94 -9.05
N ASP A 287 1.35 -14.31 -9.43
CA ASP A 287 1.08 -15.52 -10.23
C ASP A 287 1.68 -15.39 -11.63
N ASP A 288 1.58 -14.23 -12.26
CA ASP A 288 2.20 -13.98 -13.56
C ASP A 288 3.73 -14.00 -13.46
N ARG A 289 4.31 -13.48 -12.37
CA ARG A 289 5.75 -13.57 -12.09
C ARG A 289 6.21 -15.02 -11.85
N TYR A 290 5.52 -15.76 -11.00
CA TYR A 290 5.81 -17.18 -10.73
C TYR A 290 5.72 -17.99 -12.03
N ARG A 291 4.64 -17.81 -12.81
CA ARG A 291 4.48 -18.47 -14.10
C ARG A 291 5.58 -18.10 -15.09
N ARG A 292 6.07 -16.86 -15.12
CA ARG A 292 7.16 -16.47 -16.03
C ARG A 292 8.51 -17.02 -15.60
N ARG A 293 8.85 -16.97 -14.30
CA ARG A 293 10.08 -17.57 -13.76
C ARG A 293 10.14 -19.08 -13.96
N HIS A 294 8.99 -19.77 -13.90
CA HIS A 294 8.91 -21.22 -14.01
C HIS A 294 8.39 -21.75 -15.36
N ARG A 295 8.15 -20.89 -16.36
CA ARG A 295 7.94 -21.31 -17.76
C ARG A 295 9.23 -21.38 -18.56
N ALA A 296 10.33 -20.89 -18.00
CA ALA A 296 11.66 -20.93 -18.61
C ALA A 296 12.52 -22.12 -18.12
N SER A 297 11.92 -23.08 -17.40
CA SER A 297 12.58 -24.32 -16.92
C SER A 297 11.98 -25.56 -17.57
#